data_AF-A0AAD5FVN4-F1
#
_entry.id   AF-A0AAD5FVN4-F1
#
_cell.length_a   1.000
_cell.length_b   1.000
_cell.length_c   1.000
_cell.angle_alpha   90.00
_cell.angle_beta   90.00
_cell.angle_gamma   90.00
#
_symmetry.space_group_name_H-M   'P 1'
#
loop_
_entity.id
_entity.type
_entity.pdbx_description
1 polymer ?
#
loop_
_entity_poly.entity_id
_entity_poly.type
_entity_poly.pdbx_seq_one_letter_code
_entity_poly.pdbx_strand_id
1 'polypeptide(L)'
;MSSSSSPLPPSSSSSSSSSVDYESIPAIALNYSVRKKLALYLNPNNTVAADWTEIAEKMEFTYLEIKNYEKRENPTQKLLEDWQTRGGATVGRLLSFLEQADRKDIILDLQSLIGLLLFYLFY
;
A
#
# COMPACT_ATOMS: atom_id res chain seq x y z
N MET A 1 11.95 7.18 63.04
CA MET A 1 12.35 7.56 61.67
C MET A 1 11.29 6.98 60.75
N SER A 2 10.32 7.82 60.36
CA SER A 2 9.11 7.39 59.65
C SER A 2 9.39 7.16 58.16
N SER A 3 8.73 6.14 57.65
CA SER A 3 8.79 5.50 56.33
C SER A 3 8.60 6.45 55.13
N SER A 4 9.18 6.10 53.98
CA SER A 4 8.63 6.39 52.65
C SER A 4 9.24 5.44 51.61
N SER A 5 8.54 4.35 51.31
CA SER A 5 8.77 3.54 50.13
C SER A 5 8.02 4.19 48.96
N SER A 6 8.74 4.73 48.00
CA SER A 6 8.14 5.25 46.77
C SER A 6 7.70 4.11 45.85
N PRO A 7 6.47 4.15 45.30
CA PRO A 7 6.03 3.19 44.30
C PRO A 7 6.65 3.50 42.92
N LEU A 8 6.91 2.43 42.15
CA LEU A 8 7.31 2.47 40.75
C LEU A 8 6.26 3.23 39.89
N PRO A 9 6.67 3.99 38.86
CA PRO A 9 5.72 4.41 37.84
C PRO A 9 5.28 3.20 36.98
N PRO A 10 4.01 3.11 36.59
CA PRO A 10 3.52 2.06 35.72
C PRO A 10 4.11 2.22 34.32
N SER A 11 4.73 1.15 33.81
CA SER A 11 4.86 0.92 32.37
C SER A 11 3.48 0.99 31.71
N SER A 12 3.45 1.36 30.44
CA SER A 12 2.29 1.37 29.51
C SER A 12 1.64 2.73 29.30
N SER A 13 2.34 3.58 28.55
CA SER A 13 1.68 4.46 27.59
C SER A 13 1.97 3.91 26.20
N SER A 14 1.29 2.81 25.85
CA SER A 14 1.09 2.44 24.45
C SER A 14 0.29 3.57 23.82
N SER A 15 1.00 4.50 23.20
CA SER A 15 0.43 5.52 22.33
C SER A 15 -0.27 4.79 21.19
N SER A 16 -1.56 4.55 21.36
CA SER A 16 -2.47 4.13 20.30
C SER A 16 -2.58 5.27 19.29
N SER A 17 -1.54 5.45 18.47
CA SER A 17 -1.73 6.08 17.17
C SER A 17 -2.79 5.24 16.49
N SER A 18 -3.90 5.84 16.10
CA SER A 18 -4.93 5.22 15.27
C SER A 18 -4.32 4.88 13.90
N SER A 19 -3.47 3.86 13.85
CA SER A 19 -2.87 3.32 12.66
C SER A 19 -3.96 2.54 11.96
N VAL A 20 -4.42 3.05 10.82
CA VAL A 20 -5.31 2.30 9.93
C VAL A 20 -4.66 0.96 9.64
N ASP A 21 -5.34 -0.13 9.99
CA ASP A 21 -4.85 -1.48 9.72
C ASP A 21 -5.08 -1.83 8.25
N TYR A 22 -4.13 -1.41 7.40
CA TYR A 22 -4.20 -1.62 5.95
C TYR A 22 -4.15 -3.11 5.56
N GLU A 23 -3.68 -4.00 6.43
CA GLU A 23 -3.66 -5.45 6.17
C GLU A 23 -5.06 -6.06 6.20
N SER A 24 -5.99 -5.46 6.93
CA SER A 24 -7.39 -5.90 6.97
C SER A 24 -8.20 -5.47 5.72
N ILE A 25 -7.68 -4.52 4.94
CA ILE A 25 -8.40 -3.93 3.81
C ILE A 25 -8.05 -4.71 2.54
N PRO A 26 -9.02 -5.40 1.90
CA PRO A 26 -8.73 -6.14 0.68
C PRO A 26 -8.46 -5.19 -0.47
N ALA A 27 -7.55 -5.55 -1.38
CA ALA A 27 -7.17 -4.73 -2.53
C ALA A 27 -8.34 -4.43 -3.47
N ILE A 28 -9.39 -5.26 -3.46
CA ILE A 28 -10.64 -4.97 -4.19
C ILE A 28 -11.33 -3.68 -3.71
N ALA A 29 -11.13 -3.30 -2.44
CA ALA A 29 -11.65 -2.05 -1.88
C ALA A 29 -10.88 -0.81 -2.38
N LEU A 30 -9.77 -0.98 -3.11
CA LEU A 30 -9.07 0.13 -3.77
C LEU A 30 -9.98 0.75 -4.84
N ASN A 31 -10.43 1.97 -4.56
CA ASN A 31 -11.27 2.77 -5.44
C ASN A 31 -10.60 3.01 -6.81
N TYR A 32 -11.40 3.21 -7.86
CA TYR A 32 -10.96 3.53 -9.22
C TYR A 32 -9.96 4.70 -9.24
N SER A 33 -10.17 5.74 -8.44
CA SER A 33 -9.26 6.88 -8.34
C SER A 33 -7.85 6.48 -7.89
N VAL A 34 -7.75 5.54 -6.94
CA VAL A 34 -6.47 5.03 -6.45
C VAL A 34 -5.75 4.23 -7.54
N ARG A 35 -6.46 3.32 -8.20
CA ARG A 35 -5.91 2.52 -9.32
C ARG A 35 -5.44 3.39 -10.48
N LYS A 36 -6.21 4.43 -10.80
CA LYS A 36 -5.85 5.39 -11.84
C LYS A 36 -4.60 6.18 -11.48
N LYS A 37 -4.47 6.61 -10.22
CA LYS A 37 -3.27 7.34 -9.76
C LYS A 37 -2.03 6.44 -9.74
N LEU A 38 -2.17 5.19 -9.31
CA LEU A 38 -1.11 4.18 -9.42
C LEU A 38 -0.63 3.99 -10.86
N ALA A 39 -1.57 3.84 -11.79
CA ALA A 39 -1.25 3.73 -13.21
C ALA A 39 -0.49 4.95 -13.76
N LEU A 40 -0.83 6.17 -13.32
CA LEU A 40 -0.11 7.38 -13.73
C LEU A 40 1.34 7.41 -13.24
N TYR A 41 1.61 6.86 -12.05
CA TYR A 41 2.95 6.82 -11.48
C TYR A 41 3.82 5.67 -11.99
N LEU A 42 3.21 4.52 -12.29
CA LEU A 42 3.94 3.28 -12.55
C LEU A 42 3.96 2.88 -14.03
N ASN A 43 3.01 3.30 -14.86
CA ASN A 43 3.01 2.99 -16.29
C ASN A 43 4.16 3.65 -17.08
N PRO A 44 4.58 4.90 -16.79
CA PRO A 44 5.71 5.49 -17.49
C PRO A 44 6.99 4.71 -17.15
N ASN A 45 7.68 4.21 -18.18
CA ASN A 45 8.99 3.59 -17.99
C ASN A 45 9.97 4.65 -17.48
N ASN A 46 10.39 4.50 -16.24
CA ASN A 46 11.36 5.38 -15.61
C ASN A 46 12.70 4.64 -15.51
N THR A 47 13.79 5.29 -15.89
CA THR A 47 15.12 4.68 -15.85
C THR A 47 15.73 4.70 -14.45
N VAL A 48 15.17 5.51 -13.53
CA VAL A 48 15.74 5.77 -12.20
C VAL A 48 14.85 5.26 -11.06
N ALA A 49 13.55 5.12 -11.29
CA ALA A 49 12.59 4.70 -10.28
C ALA A 49 11.82 3.47 -10.73
N ALA A 50 11.47 2.61 -9.77
CA ALA A 50 10.70 1.41 -10.03
C ALA A 50 9.38 1.70 -10.76
N ASP A 51 9.18 1.00 -11.86
CA ASP A 51 7.96 1.02 -12.66
C ASP A 51 7.01 -0.13 -12.27
N TRP A 52 5.93 -0.27 -13.02
CA TRP A 52 4.94 -1.33 -12.78
C TRP A 52 5.51 -2.75 -12.93
N THR A 53 6.60 -2.95 -13.69
CA THR A 53 7.20 -4.27 -13.91
C THR A 53 7.94 -4.75 -12.67
N GLU A 54 8.71 -3.89 -12.02
CA GLU A 54 9.36 -4.21 -10.75
C GLU A 54 8.35 -4.52 -9.64
N ILE A 55 7.22 -3.80 -9.62
CA ILE A 55 6.11 -4.10 -8.70
C ILE A 55 5.49 -5.47 -9.03
N ALA A 56 5.30 -5.78 -10.31
CA ALA A 56 4.76 -7.08 -10.74
C ALA A 56 5.69 -8.24 -10.34
N GLU A 57 7.00 -8.08 -10.48
CA GLU A 57 7.98 -9.08 -10.04
C GLU A 57 7.91 -9.34 -8.54
N LYS A 58 7.82 -8.27 -7.73
CA LYS A 58 7.63 -8.38 -6.27
C LYS A 58 6.30 -9.03 -5.87
N MET A 59 5.27 -8.89 -6.72
CA MET A 59 3.98 -9.58 -6.58
C MET A 59 4.01 -11.02 -7.12
N GLU A 60 5.19 -11.54 -7.48
CA GLU A 60 5.40 -12.89 -8.00
C GLU A 60 4.64 -13.15 -9.32
N PHE A 61 4.53 -12.14 -10.18
CA PHE A 61 4.12 -12.35 -11.56
C PHE A 61 5.30 -12.88 -12.38
N THR A 62 5.01 -13.84 -13.24
CA THR A 62 6.01 -14.41 -14.14
C THR A 62 6.36 -13.43 -15.25
N TYR A 63 7.56 -13.56 -15.81
CA TYR A 63 7.99 -12.77 -16.96
C TYR A 63 6.95 -12.79 -18.10
N LEU A 64 6.34 -13.95 -18.40
CA LEU A 64 5.34 -14.06 -19.47
C LEU A 64 4.05 -13.29 -19.17
N GLU A 65 3.61 -13.26 -17.91
CA GLU A 65 2.46 -12.44 -17.50
C GLU A 65 2.76 -10.96 -17.67
N ILE A 66 3.93 -10.50 -17.21
CA ILE A 66 4.41 -9.12 -17.36
C ILE A 66 4.48 -8.76 -18.86
N LYS A 67 5.15 -9.59 -19.68
CA LYS A 67 5.23 -9.40 -21.14
C LYS A 67 3.86 -9.33 -21.82
N ASN A 68 2.85 -10.02 -21.27
CA ASN A 68 1.50 -9.98 -21.79
C ASN A 68 0.77 -8.68 -21.39
N TYR A 69 1.01 -8.19 -20.17
CA TYR A 69 0.45 -6.92 -19.70
C TYR A 69 1.05 -5.70 -20.40
N GLU A 70 2.34 -5.73 -20.78
CA GLU A 70 2.99 -4.68 -21.58
C GLU A 70 2.22 -4.32 -22.86
N LYS A 71 1.46 -5.26 -23.42
CA LYS A 71 0.67 -5.06 -24.65
C LYS A 71 -0.65 -4.33 -24.39
N ARG A 72 -1.01 -4.07 -23.13
CA ARG A 72 -2.24 -3.40 -22.73
C ARG A 72 -1.99 -1.90 -22.64
N GLU A 73 -3.05 -1.12 -22.90
CA GLU A 73 -3.02 0.34 -22.76
C GLU A 73 -2.70 0.78 -21.33
N ASN A 74 -3.14 0.00 -20.33
CA ASN A 74 -2.89 0.26 -18.92
C ASN A 74 -2.39 -1.02 -18.21
N PRO A 75 -1.08 -1.30 -18.25
CA PRO A 75 -0.51 -2.51 -17.66
C PRO A 75 -0.69 -2.54 -16.14
N THR A 76 -0.49 -1.42 -15.43
CA THR A 76 -0.70 -1.35 -13.97
C THR A 76 -2.13 -1.70 -13.58
N GLN A 77 -3.12 -1.19 -14.31
CA GLN A 77 -4.51 -1.54 -14.01
C GLN A 77 -4.75 -3.04 -14.17
N LYS A 78 -4.24 -3.65 -15.25
CA LYS A 78 -4.44 -5.08 -15.47
C LYS A 78 -3.70 -5.94 -14.44
N LEU A 79 -2.49 -5.54 -14.05
CA LEU A 79 -1.72 -6.14 -12.96
C LEU A 79 -2.53 -6.14 -11.66
N LEU A 80 -3.05 -4.98 -11.25
CA LEU A 80 -3.86 -4.86 -10.03
C LEU A 80 -5.17 -5.64 -10.13
N GLU A 81 -5.75 -5.74 -11.33
CA GLU A 81 -6.97 -6.50 -11.59
C GLU A 81 -6.79 -8.01 -11.43
N ASP A 82 -5.67 -8.54 -11.88
CA ASP A 82 -5.35 -9.95 -11.75
C ASP A 82 -4.83 -10.25 -10.33
N TRP A 83 -4.03 -9.34 -9.75
CA TRP A 83 -3.49 -9.50 -8.41
C TRP A 83 -4.58 -9.58 -7.33
N GLN A 84 -5.64 -8.79 -7.43
CA GLN A 84 -6.76 -8.88 -6.48
C GLN A 84 -7.53 -10.21 -6.52
N THR A 85 -7.37 -11.01 -7.58
CA THR A 85 -7.91 -12.38 -7.64
C THR A 85 -6.98 -13.41 -7.01
N ARG A 86 -5.71 -13.05 -6.78
CA ARG A 86 -4.74 -13.88 -6.04
C ARG A 86 -5.03 -13.78 -4.55
N GLY A 87 -4.81 -14.88 -3.83
CA GLY A 87 -5.02 -14.93 -2.37
C GLY A 87 -4.11 -13.96 -1.62
N GLY A 88 -4.67 -13.21 -0.66
CA GLY A 88 -3.90 -12.32 0.21
C GLY A 88 -3.58 -10.95 -0.41
N ALA A 89 -4.33 -10.50 -1.41
CA ALA A 89 -4.21 -9.14 -1.93
C ALA A 89 -4.85 -8.12 -0.97
N THR A 90 -4.04 -7.48 -0.13
CA THR A 90 -4.45 -6.45 0.84
C THR A 90 -3.81 -5.11 0.51
N VAL A 91 -4.40 -4.00 0.96
CA VAL A 91 -3.80 -2.68 0.78
C VAL A 91 -2.44 -2.60 1.48
N GLY A 92 -2.31 -3.22 2.65
CA GLY A 92 -1.05 -3.32 3.38
C GLY A 92 0.06 -3.95 2.56
N ARG A 93 -0.19 -5.12 1.94
CA ARG A 93 0.78 -5.74 1.03
C ARG A 93 1.15 -4.89 -0.17
N LEU A 94 0.18 -4.18 -0.76
CA LEU A 94 0.48 -3.27 -1.86
C LEU A 94 1.45 -2.17 -1.41
N LEU A 95 1.23 -1.58 -0.23
CA LEU A 95 2.14 -0.60 0.34
C LEU A 95 3.52 -1.21 0.61
N SER A 96 3.60 -2.44 1.13
CA SER A 96 4.87 -3.13 1.34
C SER A 96 5.64 -3.38 0.03
N PHE A 97 4.96 -3.72 -1.07
CA PHE A 97 5.64 -3.88 -2.37
C PHE A 97 6.18 -2.55 -2.90
N LEU A 98 5.41 -1.47 -2.75
CA LEU A 98 5.84 -0.11 -3.13
C LEU A 98 7.02 0.36 -2.26
N GLU A 99 7.04 0.01 -0.97
CA GLU A 99 8.12 0.36 -0.06
C GLU A 99 9.40 -0.37 -0.42
N GLN A 100 9.30 -1.67 -0.73
CA GLN A 100 10.42 -2.47 -1.23
C GLN A 100 10.95 -2.00 -2.59
N ALA A 101 10.16 -1.23 -3.33
CA ALA A 101 10.51 -0.60 -4.61
C ALA A 101 10.99 0.86 -4.43
N ASP A 102 11.15 1.31 -3.18
CA ASP A 102 11.52 2.69 -2.80
C ASP A 102 10.59 3.78 -3.36
N ARG A 103 9.35 3.43 -3.74
CA ARG A 103 8.32 4.38 -4.24
C ARG A 103 7.53 5.01 -3.10
N LYS A 104 8.24 5.64 -2.16
CA LYS A 104 7.66 6.31 -0.99
C LYS A 104 6.76 7.49 -1.39
N ASP A 105 7.03 8.12 -2.53
CA ASP A 105 6.20 9.16 -3.13
C ASP A 105 4.77 8.67 -3.39
N ILE A 106 4.62 7.46 -3.94
CA ILE A 106 3.32 6.84 -4.21
C ILE A 106 2.61 6.48 -2.89
N ILE A 107 3.34 5.96 -1.90
CA ILE A 107 2.79 5.57 -0.59
C ILE A 107 2.12 6.75 0.10
N LEU A 108 2.80 7.90 0.18
CA LEU A 108 2.26 9.11 0.81
C LEU A 108 0.97 9.56 0.12
N ASP A 109 0.95 9.50 -1.21
CA ASP A 109 -0.21 9.85 -2.02
C ASP A 109 -1.38 8.89 -1.84
N LEU A 110 -1.10 7.58 -1.73
CA LEU A 110 -2.09 6.55 -1.47
C LEU A 110 -2.72 6.72 -0.08
N GLN A 111 -1.89 6.90 0.94
CA GLN A 111 -2.35 7.10 2.32
C GLN A 111 -3.22 8.36 2.42
N SER A 112 -2.85 9.44 1.72
CA SER A 112 -3.67 10.64 1.63
C SER A 112 -5.04 10.37 1.00
N LEU A 113 -5.09 9.63 -0.12
CA LEU A 113 -6.34 9.27 -0.79
C LEU A 113 -7.24 8.34 0.04
N ILE A 114 -6.64 7.36 0.74
CA ILE A 114 -7.37 6.44 1.61
C ILE A 114 -7.85 7.16 2.87
N GLY A 115 -7.01 8.02 3.45
CA GLY A 115 -7.37 8.86 4.59
C GLY A 115 -8.51 9.82 4.29
N LEU A 116 -8.53 10.44 3.10
CA LEU A 116 -9.65 11.28 2.64
C LEU A 116 -10.96 10.50 2.53
N LEU A 117 -10.92 9.24 2.09
CA LEU A 117 -12.07 8.34 2.02
C LEU A 117 -12.66 8.03 3.41
N LEU A 118 -11.80 7.88 4.42
CA LEU A 118 -12.24 7.72 5.80
C LEU A 118 -12.83 9.02 6.37
N PHE A 119 -12.24 10.18 6.09
CA PHE A 119 -12.80 11.46 6.54
C PHE A 119 -14.19 11.76 5.95
N TYR A 120 -14.47 11.36 4.70
CA TYR A 120 -15.76 11.61 4.04
C TYR A 120 -16.86 10.59 4.39
N LEU A 121 -16.51 9.41 4.92
CA LEU A 121 -17.48 8.40 5.34
C LEU A 121 -17.92 8.53 6.81
N PHE A 122 -17.29 9.43 7.58
CA PHE A 122 -17.60 9.70 8.99
C PHE A 122 -18.11 11.13 9.27
N TYR A 123 -18.53 11.89 8.26
CA TYR A 123 -19.14 13.23 8.43
C TYR A 123 -20.39 13.43 7.57
#